data_AF-A0A948Z1I0-F1
#
_entry.id   AF-A0A948Z1I0-F1
#
_cell.length_a   1.000
_cell.length_b   1.000
_cell.length_c   1.000
_cell.angle_alpha   90.00
_cell.angle_beta   90.00
_cell.angle_gamma   90.00
#
_symmetry.space_group_name_H-M   'P 1'
#
loop_
_entity.id
_entity.type
_entity.pdbx_description
1 polymer ?
#
loop_
_entity_poly.entity_id
_entity_poly.type
_entity_poly.pdbx_seq_one_letter_code
_entity_poly.pdbx_strand_id
1 'polypeptide(L)' 'MKISDETTAEEDIAVWRSKAPKEQLKLIRLAIETLELNQMHYENRGNEKGIIRSENAINILIQRRKEIESEL' A
#
# COMPACT_ATOMS: atom_id res chain seq x y z
N MET A 1 -2.41 7.60 -8.53
CA MET A 1 -2.54 6.25 -7.94
C MET A 1 -3.78 6.24 -7.07
N LYS A 2 -4.67 5.26 -7.22
CA LYS A 2 -5.91 5.14 -6.42
C LYS A 2 -5.87 3.79 -5.72
N ILE A 3 -5.18 3.75 -4.59
CA ILE A 3 -5.13 2.57 -3.72
C ILE A 3 -6.05 2.84 -2.53
N SER A 4 -6.91 1.87 -2.21
CA SER A 4 -7.94 2.06 -1.17
C SER A 4 -8.31 0.79 -0.43
N ASP A 5 -7.81 -0.35 -0.88
CA ASP A 5 -8.12 -1.67 -0.36
C ASP A 5 -7.01 -2.66 -0.74
N GLU A 6 -7.15 -3.88 -0.24
CA GLU A 6 -6.24 -4.99 -0.45
C GLU A 6 -6.11 -5.36 -1.94
N THR A 7 -7.23 -5.39 -2.66
CA THR A 7 -7.25 -5.78 -4.09
C THR A 7 -6.46 -4.79 -4.94
N THR A 8 -6.71 -3.50 -4.78
CA THR A 8 -5.96 -2.46 -5.50
C THR A 8 -4.48 -2.47 -5.12
N ALA A 9 -4.13 -2.80 -3.87
CA ALA A 9 -2.74 -2.97 -3.46
C ALA A 9 -2.05 -4.13 -4.16
N GLU A 10 -2.70 -5.29 -4.25
CA GLU A 10 -2.16 -6.46 -4.95
C GLU A 10 -2.00 -6.24 -6.45
N GLU A 11 -2.99 -5.59 -7.09
CA GLU A 11 -2.95 -5.22 -8.51
C GLU A 11 -1.77 -4.28 -8.81
N ASP A 12 -1.61 -3.23 -8.01
CA ASP A 12 -0.51 -2.28 -8.16
C ASP A 12 0.86 -2.95 -7.93
N ILE A 13 0.98 -3.84 -6.94
CA ILE A 13 2.19 -4.64 -6.74
C ILE A 13 2.50 -5.49 -7.97
N ALA A 14 1.50 -6.15 -8.56
CA ALA A 14 1.69 -6.97 -9.75
C ALA A 14 2.25 -6.14 -10.93
N VAL A 15 1.75 -4.92 -11.11
CA VAL A 15 2.28 -3.98 -12.12
C VAL A 15 3.73 -3.60 -11.81
N TRP A 16 4.05 -3.30 -10.55
CA TRP A 16 5.37 -2.81 -10.17
C TRP A 16 6.46 -3.88 -10.19
N ARG A 17 6.12 -5.18 -10.10
CA ARG A 17 7.11 -6.27 -10.19
C ARG A 17 7.98 -6.22 -11.45
N SER A 18 7.48 -5.61 -12.53
CA SER A 18 8.24 -5.39 -13.77
C SER A 18 9.29 -4.27 -13.70
N LYS A 19 9.28 -3.46 -12.63
CA LYS A 19 10.15 -2.30 -12.43
C LYS A 19 11.41 -2.66 -11.64
N ALA A 20 12.43 -1.81 -11.71
CA ALA A 20 13.63 -1.99 -10.90
C ALA A 20 13.32 -1.94 -9.39
N PRO A 21 14.03 -2.70 -8.53
CA PRO A 21 13.79 -2.73 -7.08
C PRO A 21 13.68 -1.34 -6.42
N LYS A 22 14.59 -0.43 -6.75
CA LYS A 22 14.58 0.95 -6.23
C LYS A 22 13.32 1.72 -6.63
N GLU A 23 12.79 1.49 -7.82
CA GLU A 23 11.55 2.10 -8.28
C GLU A 23 10.32 1.48 -7.59
N GLN A 24 10.32 0.15 -7.40
CA GLN A 24 9.28 -0.55 -6.62
C GLN A 24 9.20 0.03 -5.20
N LEU A 25 10.34 0.16 -4.50
CA LEU A 25 10.39 0.72 -3.15
C LEU A 25 9.83 2.15 -3.08
N LYS A 26 10.14 2.99 -4.09
CA LYS A 26 9.60 4.35 -4.17
C LYS A 26 8.07 4.34 -4.34
N LEU A 27 7.55 3.48 -5.23
CA LEU A 27 6.11 3.37 -5.48
C LEU A 27 5.36 2.83 -4.26
N ILE A 28 5.89 1.79 -3.62
CA ILE A 28 5.34 1.23 -2.39
C ILE A 28 5.31 2.28 -1.27
N ARG A 29 6.36 3.10 -1.13
CA ARG A 29 6.36 4.17 -0.14
C ARG A 29 5.23 5.18 -0.38
N LEU A 30 5.07 5.65 -1.62
CA LEU A 30 4.00 6.59 -1.98
C LEU A 30 2.60 6.00 -1.78
N ALA A 31 2.47 4.69 -2.01
CA ALA A 31 1.25 3.92 -1.77
C ALA A 31 0.83 3.94 -0.31
N ILE A 32 1.78 3.65 0.59
CA ILE A 32 1.56 3.65 2.04
C ILE A 32 1.17 5.06 2.50
N GLU A 33 1.92 6.09 2.11
CA GLU A 33 1.62 7.49 2.47
C GLU A 33 0.18 7.89 2.01
N THR A 34 -0.27 7.39 0.85
CA THR A 34 -1.64 7.62 0.36
C THR A 34 -2.69 6.90 1.20
N LEU A 35 -2.43 5.65 1.60
CA LEU A 35 -3.36 4.86 2.41
C LEU A 35 -3.46 5.40 3.84
N GLU A 36 -2.37 5.89 4.42
CA GLU A 36 -2.37 6.53 5.74
C GLU A 36 -3.28 7.78 5.73
N LEU A 37 -3.21 8.61 4.68
CA LEU A 37 -4.11 9.74 4.51
C LEU A 37 -5.58 9.29 4.38
N ASN A 38 -5.85 8.24 3.61
CA ASN A 38 -7.19 7.67 3.49
C ASN A 38 -7.70 7.10 4.81
N GLN A 39 -6.85 6.43 5.58
CA GLN A 39 -7.16 5.91 6.91
C GLN A 39 -7.58 7.05 7.84
N MET A 40 -6.79 8.13 7.92
CA MET A 40 -7.15 9.32 8.72
C MET A 40 -8.49 9.91 8.29
N HIS A 41 -8.80 9.93 6.99
CA HIS A 41 -10.11 10.36 6.50
C HIS A 41 -11.25 9.45 6.95
N TYR A 42 -11.04 8.14 7.02
CA TYR A 42 -12.03 7.18 7.50
C TYR A 42 -12.20 7.23 9.03
N GLU A 43 -11.11 7.39 9.78
CA GLU A 43 -11.11 7.63 11.23
C GLU A 43 -11.97 8.84 11.60
N ASN A 44 -11.75 9.97 10.93
CA ASN A 44 -12.52 11.20 11.15
C ASN A 44 -14.02 11.05 10.86
N ARG A 45 -14.42 10.06 10.08
CA ARG A 45 -15.82 9.77 9.73
C ARG A 45 -16.41 8.61 10.52
N GLY A 46 -15.65 7.98 11.42
CA GLY A 46 -16.07 6.77 12.12
C GLY A 46 -16.32 5.57 11.19
N ASN A 47 -15.66 5.53 10.03
CA ASN A 47 -15.82 4.45 9.05
C ASN A 47 -14.85 3.31 9.33
N GLU A 48 -15.17 2.47 10.31
CA GLU A 48 -14.35 1.31 10.73
C GLU A 48 -13.96 0.39 9.57
N LYS A 49 -14.88 0.14 8.63
CA LYS A 49 -14.59 -0.69 7.46
C LYS A 49 -13.52 -0.08 6.56
N GLY A 50 -13.55 1.24 6.39
CA GLY A 50 -12.55 1.98 5.63
C GLY A 50 -11.18 1.94 6.30
N ILE A 51 -11.14 2.07 7.62
CA ILE A 51 -9.92 1.98 8.42
C ILE A 51 -9.28 0.61 8.25
N ILE A 52 -10.04 -0.47 8.48
CA ILE A 52 -9.55 -1.85 8.39
C ILE A 52 -9.00 -2.16 6.99
N ARG A 53 -9.70 -1.71 5.92
CA ARG A 53 -9.22 -1.91 4.54
C ARG A 53 -7.89 -1.19 4.28
N SER A 54 -7.76 0.06 4.73
CA SER A 54 -6.51 0.80 4.60
C SER A 54 -5.38 0.11 5.35
N GLU A 55 -5.61 -0.35 6.59
CA GLU A 55 -4.61 -1.07 7.38
C GLU A 55 -4.16 -2.37 6.72
N ASN A 56 -5.10 -3.16 6.20
CA ASN A 56 -4.78 -4.40 5.49
C ASN A 56 -3.97 -4.13 4.22
N ALA A 57 -4.34 -3.12 3.43
CA ALA A 57 -3.61 -2.72 2.24
C ALA A 57 -2.18 -2.23 2.57
N ILE A 58 -2.03 -1.46 3.65
CA ILE A 58 -0.71 -1.02 4.16
C ILE A 58 0.15 -2.23 4.53
N ASN A 59 -0.42 -3.22 5.23
CA ASN A 59 0.31 -4.43 5.64
C ASN A 59 0.81 -5.24 4.45
N ILE A 60 0.01 -5.38 3.38
CA ILE A 60 0.41 -6.04 2.13
C ILE A 60 1.61 -5.31 1.50
N LEU A 61 1.56 -3.98 1.42
CA LEU A 61 2.63 -3.16 0.87
C LEU A 61 3.92 -3.22 1.69
N ILE A 62 3.81 -3.17 3.02
CA ILE A 62 4.96 -3.32 3.94
C ILE A 62 5.60 -4.70 3.75
N GLN A 63 4.80 -5.75 3.62
CA GLN A 63 5.33 -7.09 3.40
C GLN A 63 6.11 -7.17 2.08
N ARG A 64 5.54 -6.64 0.99
CA ARG A 64 6.25 -6.59 -0.29
C ARG A 64 7.54 -5.76 -0.22
N ARG A 65 7.53 -4.64 0.50
CA ARG A 65 8.73 -3.84 0.72
C ARG A 65 9.85 -4.65 1.40
N LYS A 66 9.52 -5.40 2.45
CA LYS A 66 10.49 -6.27 3.16
C LYS A 66 11.07 -7.35 2.24
N GLU A 67 10.25 -7.95 1.38
CA GLU A 67 10.72 -8.91 0.39
C GLU A 67 11.76 -8.30 -0.55
N ILE A 68 11.47 -7.13 -1.13
CA ILE A 68 12.41 -6.44 -2.03
C ILE A 68 13.71 -6.08 -1.29
N GLU A 69 13.61 -5.58 -0.06
CA GLU A 69 14.78 -5.25 0.76
C GLU A 69 15.63 -6.49 1.10
N SER A 70 15.04 -7.69 1.15
CA SER A 70 15.76 -8.96 1.35
C SER A 70 16.37 -9.56 0.08
N GLU A 71 15.91 -9.12 -1.10
CA GLU A 71 16.41 -9.54 -2.41
C GLU A 71 17.61 -8.70 -2.91
N LEU A 72 17.96 -7.63 -2.19
CA LEU A 72 19.05 -6.68 -2.50
C LEU A 72 20.36 -7.04 -1.80
#